data_AF-A0A5C8ZHW3-F1
#
_entry.id   AF-A0A5C8ZHW3-F1
#
_cell.length_a   1.000
_cell.length_b   1.000
_cell.length_c   1.000
_cell.angle_alpha   90.00
_cell.angle_beta   90.00
_cell.angle_gamma   90.00
#
_symmetry.space_group_name_H-M   'P 1'
#
loop_
_entity.id
_entity.type
_entity.pdbx_description
1 polymer ?
#
loop_
_entity_poly.entity_id
_entity_poly.type
_entity_poly.pdbx_seq_one_letter_code
_entity_poly.pdbx_strand_id
1 'polypeptide(L)'
;MKAPQAQWTRRSEVRHRSPVRDPLEGVDGDGCIRTGADRSRVPAVYEPVLEALLAAFAPSAPSSLLLYGSVATGQARPPTSDVDVVVLGVPPAATEPVAQELSTRFADLCREVAVGAAQVEDHDGDDDEAHGNRVFLRHYCVLLAGEDVAADWRPFPADARAARGFNGDVALHLDRWRDAVRTRAGWDTPSSLLGRRLARKTLLAAAGLVSVHDSTWTTDRATGARRWGEVDTVVADDLRLLLAWADGDATASTTDILRVLAPGRPVQRVAEAFQAEIGLWSVS
;
A
#
# COMPACT_ATOMS: atom_id res chain seq x y z
N MET A 1 -35.53 18.29 -50.02
CA MET A 1 -35.88 18.20 -48.58
C MET A 1 -34.87 17.28 -47.91
N LYS A 2 -34.06 17.81 -47.00
CA LYS A 2 -32.91 17.11 -46.40
C LYS A 2 -33.37 16.10 -45.34
N ALA A 3 -32.71 14.95 -45.37
CA ALA A 3 -32.81 13.82 -44.46
C ALA A 3 -32.25 14.16 -43.04
N PRO A 4 -32.61 13.36 -42.01
CA PRO A 4 -32.27 13.63 -40.61
C PRO A 4 -30.86 13.12 -40.28
N GLN A 5 -30.15 13.78 -39.37
CA GLN A 5 -28.87 13.29 -38.88
C GLN A 5 -28.82 13.23 -37.36
N ALA A 6 -28.34 12.06 -36.91
CA ALA A 6 -28.47 11.46 -35.60
C ALA A 6 -27.77 12.19 -34.45
N GLN A 7 -28.31 11.92 -33.26
CA GLN A 7 -27.73 12.17 -31.95
C GLN A 7 -26.35 11.51 -31.83
N TRP A 8 -25.35 12.30 -31.46
CA TRP A 8 -24.06 11.79 -30.97
C TRP A 8 -24.11 11.70 -29.45
N THR A 9 -24.28 10.49 -28.94
CA THR A 9 -23.97 10.13 -27.57
C THR A 9 -22.47 10.30 -27.34
N ARG A 10 -22.09 11.26 -26.49
CA ARG A 10 -20.73 11.33 -25.95
C ARG A 10 -20.54 10.09 -25.06
N ARG A 11 -19.79 9.11 -25.57
CA ARG A 11 -19.15 8.11 -24.73
C ARG A 11 -18.29 8.86 -23.72
N SER A 12 -18.62 8.73 -22.45
CA SER A 12 -17.76 9.12 -21.34
C SER A 12 -16.43 8.37 -21.48
N GLU A 13 -15.39 9.07 -21.92
CA GLU A 13 -14.02 8.62 -21.79
C GLU A 13 -13.76 8.44 -20.29
N VAL A 14 -13.71 7.19 -19.85
CA VAL A 14 -13.12 6.82 -18.56
C VAL A 14 -11.67 7.27 -18.66
N ARG A 15 -11.34 8.41 -18.05
CA ARG A 15 -9.97 8.83 -17.86
C ARG A 15 -9.31 7.74 -17.02
N HIS A 16 -8.51 6.88 -17.64
CA HIS A 16 -7.61 6.00 -16.90
C HIS A 16 -6.75 6.90 -16.01
N ARG A 17 -6.98 6.83 -14.70
CA ARG A 17 -6.07 7.42 -13.73
C ARG A 17 -4.73 6.72 -13.96
N SER A 18 -3.72 7.47 -14.40
CA SER A 18 -2.35 6.93 -14.38
C SER A 18 -2.07 6.52 -12.93
N PRO A 19 -1.66 5.27 -12.68
CA PRO A 19 -1.33 4.84 -11.33
C PRO A 19 -0.26 5.79 -10.77
N VAL A 20 -0.40 6.14 -9.49
CA VAL A 20 0.59 6.93 -8.76
C VAL A 20 1.77 6.00 -8.47
N ARG A 21 2.62 5.83 -9.48
CA ARG A 21 3.86 5.07 -9.40
C ARG A 21 4.97 6.02 -9.00
N ASP A 22 5.80 5.61 -8.04
CA ASP A 22 7.08 6.27 -7.81
C ASP A 22 8.03 5.91 -8.98
N PRO A 23 8.39 6.87 -9.85
CA PRO A 23 9.24 6.59 -11.00
C PRO A 23 10.70 6.28 -10.60
N LEU A 24 11.07 6.56 -9.35
CA LEU A 24 12.42 6.29 -8.84
C LEU A 24 12.54 4.98 -8.09
N GLU A 25 11.42 4.30 -7.83
CA GLU A 25 11.43 2.99 -7.19
C GLU A 25 12.20 1.97 -8.05
N GLY A 26 13.14 1.27 -7.41
CA GLY A 26 13.98 0.27 -8.06
C GLY A 26 15.20 -0.11 -7.23
N VAL A 27 16.20 -0.63 -7.93
CA VAL A 27 17.48 -1.05 -7.34
C VAL A 27 18.56 -0.05 -7.74
N ASP A 28 19.43 0.34 -6.81
CA ASP A 28 20.60 1.17 -7.10
C ASP A 28 21.83 0.36 -7.56
N GLY A 29 22.96 1.05 -7.78
CA GLY A 29 24.19 0.42 -8.25
C GLY A 29 24.84 -0.53 -7.24
N ASP A 30 24.47 -0.45 -5.97
CA ASP A 30 24.97 -1.30 -4.88
C ASP A 30 24.01 -2.46 -4.57
N GLY A 31 22.95 -2.64 -5.36
CA GLY A 31 21.95 -3.68 -5.15
C GLY A 31 20.95 -3.35 -4.04
N CYS A 32 20.92 -2.10 -3.58
CA CYS A 32 20.02 -1.65 -2.52
C CYS A 32 18.73 -1.08 -3.07
N ILE A 33 17.69 -1.13 -2.24
CA ILE A 33 16.40 -0.50 -2.52
C ILE A 33 16.61 1.00 -2.66
N ARG A 34 15.97 1.59 -3.67
CA ARG A 34 15.91 3.03 -3.90
C ARG A 34 14.48 3.44 -4.18
N THR A 35 14.08 4.60 -3.63
CA THR A 35 12.78 5.23 -3.88
C THR A 35 12.97 6.72 -4.18
N GLY A 36 11.88 7.41 -4.48
CA GLY A 36 11.80 8.85 -4.60
C GLY A 36 11.26 9.55 -3.36
N ALA A 37 11.15 8.89 -2.20
CA ALA A 37 10.70 9.53 -0.97
C ALA A 37 11.75 10.55 -0.50
N ASP A 38 11.41 11.85 -0.55
CA ASP A 38 12.32 12.93 -0.15
C ASP A 38 11.56 14.20 0.23
N ARG A 39 12.02 14.90 1.28
CA ARG A 39 11.36 16.15 1.75
C ARG A 39 11.30 17.24 0.67
N SER A 40 12.29 17.31 -0.21
CA SER A 40 12.37 18.29 -1.31
C SER A 40 11.37 18.01 -2.44
N ARG A 41 10.77 16.81 -2.47
CA ARG A 41 9.78 16.41 -3.48
C ARG A 41 8.34 16.64 -3.04
N VAL A 42 8.13 16.92 -1.76
CA VAL A 42 6.81 17.21 -1.20
C VAL A 42 6.24 18.45 -1.90
N PRO A 43 5.07 18.34 -2.59
CA PRO A 43 4.48 19.48 -3.26
C PRO A 43 3.99 20.52 -2.24
N ALA A 44 4.34 21.79 -2.45
CA ALA A 44 4.02 22.89 -1.52
C ALA A 44 2.52 23.02 -1.18
N VAL A 45 1.62 22.54 -2.05
CA VAL A 45 0.18 22.52 -1.81
C VAL A 45 -0.24 21.68 -0.60
N TYR A 46 0.59 20.71 -0.19
CA TYR A 46 0.32 19.84 0.96
C TYR A 46 0.90 20.37 2.28
N GLU A 47 1.72 21.44 2.27
CA GLU A 47 2.33 22.01 3.48
C GLU A 47 1.31 22.36 4.57
N PRO A 48 0.12 22.95 4.27
CA PRO A 48 -0.88 23.22 5.31
C PRO A 48 -1.37 21.96 6.04
N VAL A 49 -1.40 20.81 5.36
CA VAL A 49 -1.75 19.52 5.98
C VAL A 49 -0.62 19.05 6.89
N LEU A 50 0.63 19.17 6.43
CA LEU A 50 1.80 18.77 7.21
C LEU A 50 1.98 19.63 8.46
N GLU A 51 1.76 20.95 8.35
CA GLU A 51 1.77 21.86 9.50
C GLU A 51 0.71 21.49 10.55
N ALA A 52 -0.50 21.08 10.11
CA ALA A 52 -1.55 20.63 11.02
C ALA A 52 -1.20 19.29 11.71
N LEU A 53 -0.60 18.34 10.98
CA LEU A 53 -0.09 17.10 11.54
C LEU A 53 1.04 17.34 12.56
N LEU A 54 1.96 18.25 12.25
CA LEU A 54 3.02 18.67 13.16
C LEU A 54 2.44 19.29 14.43
N ALA A 55 1.46 20.19 14.31
CA ALA A 55 0.80 20.78 15.46
C ALA A 55 0.08 19.75 16.35
N ALA A 56 -0.47 18.69 15.75
CA ALA A 56 -1.16 17.63 16.47
C ALA A 56 -0.20 16.67 17.20
N PHE A 57 0.93 16.31 16.59
CA PHE A 57 1.80 15.23 17.09
C PHE A 57 3.15 15.68 17.63
N ALA A 58 3.77 16.75 17.10
CA ALA A 58 5.09 17.21 17.55
C ALA A 58 5.18 17.62 19.04
N PRO A 59 4.11 18.11 19.70
CA PRO A 59 4.16 18.41 21.14
C PRO A 59 4.31 17.17 22.04
N SER A 60 4.09 15.97 21.49
CA SER A 60 4.14 14.70 22.24
C SER A 60 5.52 14.07 22.09
N ALA A 61 6.41 14.28 23.06
CA ALA A 61 7.76 13.70 23.05
C ALA A 61 7.79 12.27 23.63
N PRO A 62 8.61 11.33 23.09
CA PRO A 62 9.37 11.38 21.84
C PRO A 62 8.63 10.61 20.73
N SER A 63 7.64 11.23 20.09
CA SER A 63 7.02 10.64 18.90
C SER A 63 7.72 11.10 17.62
N SER A 64 7.92 10.19 16.68
CA SER A 64 8.43 10.51 15.33
C SER A 64 7.27 10.54 14.35
N LEU A 65 7.13 11.65 13.62
CA LEU A 65 6.15 11.81 12.56
C LEU A 65 6.83 11.63 11.22
N LEU A 66 6.45 10.60 10.48
CA LEU A 66 7.03 10.29 9.17
C LEU A 66 5.97 10.32 8.07
N LEU A 67 6.30 10.98 6.97
CA LEU A 67 5.50 11.06 5.76
C LEU A 67 5.91 9.97 4.78
N TYR A 68 4.95 9.31 4.14
CA TYR A 68 5.24 8.34 3.09
C TYR A 68 4.28 8.47 1.90
N GLY A 69 4.37 7.53 0.96
CA GLY A 69 3.42 7.42 -0.14
C GLY A 69 3.55 8.51 -1.20
N SER A 70 2.42 8.85 -1.82
CA SER A 70 2.42 9.71 -3.01
C SER A 70 2.88 11.14 -2.76
N VAL A 71 2.69 11.66 -1.55
CA VAL A 71 3.12 13.01 -1.16
C VAL A 71 4.64 13.04 -0.97
N ALA A 72 5.21 12.07 -0.26
CA ALA A 72 6.66 11.95 -0.05
C ALA A 72 7.43 11.79 -1.37
N THR A 73 6.82 11.18 -2.38
CA THR A 73 7.43 10.92 -3.70
C THR A 73 7.13 11.99 -4.76
N GLY A 74 6.38 13.04 -4.39
CA GLY A 74 6.00 14.14 -5.29
C GLY A 74 5.00 13.77 -6.39
N GLN A 75 4.29 12.64 -6.26
CA GLN A 75 3.34 12.14 -7.24
C GLN A 75 1.87 12.45 -6.89
N ALA A 76 1.63 12.98 -5.69
CA ALA A 76 0.30 13.29 -5.20
C ALA A 76 -0.41 14.36 -6.05
N ARG A 77 -1.73 14.19 -6.21
CA ARG A 77 -2.59 15.07 -7.00
C ARG A 77 -3.83 15.47 -6.19
N PRO A 78 -4.01 16.76 -5.87
CA PRO A 78 -5.22 17.23 -5.22
C PRO A 78 -6.47 17.06 -6.10
N PRO A 79 -7.66 16.83 -5.51
CA PRO A 79 -7.92 16.36 -4.15
C PRO A 79 -7.90 14.83 -4.05
N THR A 80 -7.29 14.15 -5.02
CA THR A 80 -7.49 12.71 -5.25
C THR A 80 -6.50 11.78 -4.58
N SER A 81 -5.39 12.34 -4.08
CA SER A 81 -4.36 11.61 -3.34
C SER A 81 -4.61 11.68 -1.84
N ASP A 82 -4.18 10.63 -1.15
CA ASP A 82 -4.13 10.59 0.31
C ASP A 82 -2.83 11.26 0.79
N VAL A 83 -2.87 11.80 2.02
CA VAL A 83 -1.70 12.20 2.78
C VAL A 83 -1.46 11.13 3.82
N ASP A 84 -0.46 10.28 3.58
CA ASP A 84 -0.17 9.12 4.42
C ASP A 84 1.00 9.42 5.37
N VAL A 85 0.76 9.27 6.67
CA VAL A 85 1.80 9.39 7.70
C VAL A 85 1.79 8.21 8.66
N VAL A 86 2.93 7.93 9.27
CA VAL A 86 3.06 7.05 10.43
C VAL A 86 3.62 7.84 11.60
N VAL A 87 3.06 7.62 12.78
CA VAL A 87 3.51 8.21 14.04
C VAL A 87 4.05 7.10 14.93
N LEU A 88 5.31 7.23 15.34
CA LEU A 88 5.96 6.30 16.26
C LEU A 88 5.73 6.74 17.71
N GLY A 89 5.49 5.79 18.61
CA GLY A 89 5.40 6.06 20.06
C GLY A 89 4.08 6.67 20.52
N VAL A 90 3.03 6.56 19.70
CA VAL A 90 1.67 7.02 20.02
C VAL A 90 0.71 5.84 19.93
N PRO A 91 -0.25 5.67 20.87
CA PRO A 91 -1.22 4.60 20.78
C PRO A 91 -2.18 4.80 19.59
N PRO A 92 -2.64 3.75 18.90
CA PRO A 92 -3.57 3.86 17.77
C PRO A 92 -4.85 4.65 18.07
N ALA A 93 -5.35 4.59 19.32
CA ALA A 93 -6.54 5.34 19.72
C ALA A 93 -6.38 6.87 19.67
N ALA A 94 -5.13 7.38 19.67
CA ALA A 94 -4.85 8.80 19.60
C ALA A 94 -4.70 9.32 18.15
N THR A 95 -4.53 8.45 17.15
CA THR A 95 -4.36 8.88 15.75
C THR A 95 -5.70 9.08 15.04
N GLU A 96 -6.69 8.23 15.31
CA GLU A 96 -7.99 8.23 14.63
C GLU A 96 -8.72 9.59 14.70
N PRO A 97 -8.86 10.26 15.86
CA PRO A 97 -9.58 11.54 15.91
C PRO A 97 -8.89 12.62 15.07
N VAL A 98 -7.55 12.63 15.06
CA VAL A 98 -6.75 13.58 14.26
C VAL A 98 -6.91 13.28 12.77
N ALA A 99 -6.81 12.01 12.36
CA ALA A 99 -7.02 11.60 10.98
C ALA A 99 -8.41 12.06 10.45
N GLN A 100 -9.46 11.85 11.25
CA GLN A 100 -10.82 12.23 10.88
C GLN A 100 -11.01 13.76 10.79
N GLU A 101 -10.48 14.50 11.77
CA GLU A 101 -10.53 15.97 11.77
C GLU A 101 -9.81 16.54 10.54
N LEU A 102 -8.56 16.12 10.30
CA LEU A 102 -7.74 16.66 9.22
C LEU A 102 -8.24 16.23 7.84
N SER A 103 -8.75 15.01 7.70
CA SER A 103 -9.43 14.58 6.46
C SER A 103 -10.63 15.46 6.13
N THR A 104 -11.41 15.84 7.15
CA THR A 104 -12.56 16.74 6.97
C THR A 104 -12.10 18.16 6.62
N ARG A 105 -11.11 18.67 7.37
CA ARG A 105 -10.59 20.04 7.20
C ARG A 105 -9.92 20.26 5.84
N PHE A 106 -9.28 19.25 5.28
CA PHE A 106 -8.48 19.35 4.05
C PHE A 106 -9.04 18.52 2.89
N ALA A 107 -10.36 18.25 2.88
CA ALA A 107 -11.04 17.49 1.83
C ALA A 107 -10.88 18.08 0.40
N ASP A 108 -10.60 19.39 0.30
CA ASP A 108 -10.32 20.07 -0.98
C ASP A 108 -8.86 19.86 -1.47
N LEU A 109 -7.97 19.34 -0.62
CA LEU A 109 -6.55 19.11 -0.94
C LEU A 109 -6.20 17.63 -1.05
N CYS A 110 -6.84 16.78 -0.26
CA CYS A 110 -6.59 15.34 -0.22
C CYS A 110 -7.89 14.55 -0.05
N ARG A 111 -7.87 13.30 -0.52
CA ARG A 111 -9.00 12.38 -0.36
C ARG A 111 -9.14 11.95 1.09
N GLU A 112 -8.01 11.75 1.76
CA GLU A 112 -7.90 11.31 3.14
C GLU A 112 -6.56 11.77 3.72
N VAL A 113 -6.53 12.07 5.02
CA VAL A 113 -5.32 12.15 5.83
C VAL A 113 -5.26 10.86 6.65
N ALA A 114 -4.43 9.92 6.24
CA ALA A 114 -4.29 8.61 6.87
C ALA A 114 -3.13 8.64 7.88
N VAL A 115 -3.43 8.34 9.15
CA VAL A 115 -2.45 8.37 10.24
C VAL A 115 -2.31 6.98 10.85
N GLY A 116 -1.23 6.28 10.47
CA GLY A 116 -0.82 5.02 11.09
C GLY A 116 -0.16 5.27 12.44
N ALA A 117 -0.37 4.37 13.39
CA ALA A 117 0.38 4.33 14.64
C ALA A 117 1.29 3.10 14.64
N ALA A 118 2.54 3.27 15.06
CA ALA A 118 3.48 2.19 15.30
C ALA A 118 4.26 2.46 16.60
N GLN A 119 4.77 1.41 17.22
CA GLN A 119 5.64 1.50 18.39
C GLN A 119 7.11 1.41 17.95
N VAL A 120 8.01 1.85 18.84
CA VAL A 120 9.45 1.74 18.56
C VAL A 120 9.86 0.26 18.55
N GLU A 121 9.24 -0.53 19.41
CA GLU A 121 9.48 -1.96 19.54
C GLU A 121 9.08 -2.74 18.28
N ASP A 122 8.22 -2.19 17.42
CA ASP A 122 7.77 -2.84 16.17
C ASP A 122 8.90 -3.00 15.13
N HIS A 123 10.04 -2.32 15.32
CA HIS A 123 11.21 -2.47 14.45
C HIS A 123 12.44 -3.04 15.17
N ASP A 124 12.26 -3.47 16.42
CA ASP A 124 13.26 -4.16 17.20
C ASP A 124 13.24 -5.67 16.91
N GLY A 125 14.42 -6.30 16.95
CA GLY A 125 14.57 -7.74 16.71
C GLY A 125 15.05 -8.11 15.31
N ASP A 126 15.03 -9.42 15.03
CA ASP A 126 15.55 -10.01 13.78
C ASP A 126 14.50 -10.82 13.01
N ASP A 127 13.24 -10.79 13.46
CA ASP A 127 12.14 -11.41 12.72
C ASP A 127 11.81 -10.63 11.43
N ASP A 128 10.99 -11.25 10.59
CA ASP A 128 10.65 -10.72 9.27
C ASP A 128 9.79 -9.45 9.36
N GLU A 129 8.91 -9.32 10.35
CA GLU A 129 8.06 -8.14 10.53
C GLU A 129 8.89 -6.91 10.91
N ALA A 130 9.74 -7.04 11.92
CA ALA A 130 10.70 -6.00 12.32
C ALA A 130 11.68 -5.66 11.19
N HIS A 131 12.10 -6.65 10.40
CA HIS A 131 12.91 -6.39 9.20
C HIS A 131 12.14 -5.56 8.16
N GLY A 132 10.90 -5.93 7.83
CA GLY A 132 10.04 -5.19 6.91
C GLY A 132 9.79 -3.75 7.36
N ASN A 133 9.52 -3.55 8.65
CA ASN A 133 9.32 -2.22 9.24
C ASN A 133 10.57 -1.34 9.11
N ARG A 134 11.77 -1.88 9.33
CA ARG A 134 13.03 -1.14 9.10
C ARG A 134 13.23 -0.76 7.64
N VAL A 135 12.93 -1.66 6.71
CA VAL A 135 12.99 -1.38 5.26
C VAL A 135 12.00 -0.26 4.89
N PHE A 136 10.77 -0.33 5.40
CA PHE A 136 9.74 0.69 5.18
C PHE A 136 10.18 2.07 5.69
N LEU A 137 10.61 2.15 6.95
CA LEU A 137 11.05 3.38 7.58
C LEU A 137 12.30 3.96 6.88
N ARG A 138 13.26 3.13 6.48
CA ARG A 138 14.48 3.60 5.83
C ARG A 138 14.24 4.15 4.43
N HIS A 139 13.38 3.49 3.65
CA HIS A 139 13.31 3.72 2.20
C HIS A 139 12.04 4.43 1.73
N TYR A 140 10.94 4.38 2.48
CA TYR A 140 9.68 4.97 2.03
C TYR A 140 9.21 6.17 2.85
N CYS A 141 9.86 6.42 3.98
CA CYS A 141 9.48 7.45 4.92
C CYS A 141 10.41 8.66 4.86
N VAL A 142 9.82 9.84 5.02
CA VAL A 142 10.49 11.12 5.20
C VAL A 142 10.16 11.61 6.60
N LEU A 143 11.19 11.78 7.44
CA LEU A 143 11.00 12.34 8.77
C LEU A 143 10.53 13.80 8.68
N LEU A 144 9.40 14.11 9.34
CA LEU A 144 8.88 15.48 9.47
C LEU A 144 9.25 16.10 10.81
N ALA A 145 9.20 15.32 11.90
CA ALA A 145 9.57 15.73 13.25
C ALA A 145 9.88 14.50 14.13
N GLY A 146 10.59 14.73 15.24
CA GLY A 146 10.94 13.70 16.21
C GLY A 146 12.32 13.08 15.95
N GLU A 147 12.55 11.90 16.52
CA GLU A 147 13.80 11.16 16.41
C GLU A 147 13.88 10.41 15.08
N ASP A 148 15.04 10.47 14.42
CA ASP A 148 15.29 9.68 13.21
C ASP A 148 15.80 8.28 13.58
N VAL A 149 14.87 7.33 13.78
CA VAL A 149 15.21 5.94 14.09
C VAL A 149 16.01 5.25 12.96
N ALA A 150 15.95 5.78 11.74
CA ALA A 150 16.59 5.21 10.56
C ALA A 150 17.91 5.91 10.17
N ALA A 151 18.36 6.92 10.93
CA ALA A 151 19.53 7.74 10.60
C ALA A 151 20.80 6.91 10.37
N ASP A 152 21.05 5.94 11.25
CA ASP A 152 22.27 5.13 11.26
C ASP A 152 22.14 3.82 10.45
N TRP A 153 20.95 3.53 9.92
CA TRP A 153 20.76 2.31 9.15
C TRP A 153 21.37 2.43 7.75
N ARG A 154 22.11 1.39 7.37
CA ARG A 154 22.58 1.24 5.99
C ARG A 154 21.36 0.99 5.07
N PRO A 155 21.42 1.39 3.79
CA PRO A 155 20.44 0.97 2.80
C PRO A 155 20.27 -0.55 2.80
N PHE A 156 19.03 -1.00 2.79
CA PHE A 156 18.68 -2.42 2.71
C PHE A 156 18.78 -2.95 1.28
N PRO A 157 19.32 -4.17 1.08
CA PRO A 157 19.32 -4.85 -0.21
C PRO A 157 17.91 -5.03 -0.78
N ALA A 158 17.78 -4.94 -2.11
CA ALA A 158 16.55 -5.29 -2.82
C ALA A 158 16.50 -6.81 -3.04
N ASP A 159 16.22 -7.55 -1.97
CA ASP A 159 16.32 -9.01 -1.97
C ASP A 159 15.06 -9.71 -1.45
N ALA A 160 15.13 -11.05 -1.40
CA ALA A 160 14.06 -11.89 -0.89
C ALA A 160 13.77 -11.64 0.61
N ARG A 161 14.74 -11.21 1.41
CA ARG A 161 14.53 -10.91 2.83
C ARG A 161 13.69 -9.65 2.98
N ALA A 162 13.99 -8.60 2.22
CA ALA A 162 13.18 -7.39 2.20
C ALA A 162 11.76 -7.67 1.68
N ALA A 163 11.63 -8.44 0.59
CA ALA A 163 10.32 -8.82 0.05
C ALA A 163 9.49 -9.63 1.06
N ARG A 164 10.12 -10.61 1.74
CA ARG A 164 9.51 -11.38 2.82
C ARG A 164 9.08 -10.48 3.97
N GLY A 165 9.90 -9.51 4.37
CA GLY A 165 9.55 -8.59 5.44
C GLY A 165 8.26 -7.80 5.17
N PHE A 166 8.00 -7.40 3.92
CA PHE A 166 6.74 -6.69 3.58
C PHE A 166 5.51 -7.60 3.48
N ASN A 167 5.68 -8.84 3.01
CA ASN A 167 4.58 -9.62 2.45
C ASN A 167 4.53 -11.09 2.88
N GLY A 168 5.44 -11.55 3.74
CA GLY A 168 5.54 -12.95 4.15
C GLY A 168 4.37 -13.45 5.01
N ASP A 169 3.55 -12.55 5.54
CA ASP A 169 2.26 -12.78 6.20
C ASP A 169 1.08 -13.01 5.23
N VAL A 170 1.30 -13.03 3.92
CA VAL A 170 0.21 -13.19 2.92
C VAL A 170 -0.62 -14.46 3.15
N ALA A 171 -0.01 -15.57 3.57
CA ALA A 171 -0.71 -16.81 3.86
C ALA A 171 -1.56 -16.71 5.14
N LEU A 172 -1.02 -16.05 6.19
CA LEU A 172 -1.76 -15.78 7.42
C LEU A 172 -3.01 -14.92 7.14
N HIS A 173 -2.89 -13.94 6.26
CA HIS A 173 -4.03 -13.15 5.81
C HIS A 173 -5.06 -13.96 5.02
N LEU A 174 -4.62 -14.84 4.11
CA LEU A 174 -5.51 -15.76 3.40
C LEU A 174 -6.35 -16.60 4.37
N ASP A 175 -5.72 -17.20 5.38
CA ASP A 175 -6.40 -18.01 6.37
C ASP A 175 -7.40 -17.18 7.17
N ARG A 176 -6.99 -15.99 7.65
CA ARG A 176 -7.88 -15.05 8.35
C ARG A 176 -9.10 -14.65 7.51
N TRP A 177 -8.94 -14.38 6.22
CA TRP A 177 -10.09 -14.02 5.36
C TRP A 177 -11.01 -15.22 5.10
N ARG A 178 -10.45 -16.42 4.91
CA ARG A 178 -11.26 -17.65 4.80
C ARG A 178 -12.09 -17.88 6.06
N ASP A 179 -11.48 -17.69 7.23
CA ASP A 179 -12.18 -17.81 8.51
C ASP A 179 -13.24 -16.73 8.72
N ALA A 180 -12.94 -15.46 8.37
CA ALA A 180 -13.90 -14.37 8.46
C ALA A 180 -15.16 -14.62 7.60
N VAL A 181 -14.98 -15.18 6.39
CA VAL A 181 -16.07 -15.52 5.49
C VAL A 181 -16.83 -16.76 5.96
N ARG A 182 -16.14 -17.79 6.46
CA ARG A 182 -16.72 -19.05 6.96
C ARG A 182 -17.58 -18.85 8.20
N THR A 183 -17.04 -18.13 9.18
CA THR A 183 -17.69 -17.93 10.49
C THR A 183 -18.80 -16.88 10.45
N ARG A 184 -18.93 -16.14 9.34
CA ARG A 184 -19.72 -14.92 9.26
C ARG A 184 -19.35 -13.85 10.29
N ALA A 185 -18.23 -14.01 11.01
CA ALA A 185 -17.72 -13.00 11.93
C ALA A 185 -17.29 -11.71 11.18
N GLY A 186 -17.09 -11.79 9.86
CA GLY A 186 -16.86 -10.63 9.00
C GLY A 186 -18.11 -9.88 8.55
N TRP A 187 -19.33 -10.23 9.00
CA TRP A 187 -20.57 -9.59 8.51
C TRP A 187 -20.76 -8.14 8.98
N ASP A 188 -20.00 -7.69 9.98
CA ASP A 188 -19.91 -6.26 10.33
C ASP A 188 -19.01 -5.49 9.36
N THR A 189 -18.09 -6.16 8.66
CA THR A 189 -17.24 -5.53 7.64
C THR A 189 -17.92 -5.59 6.28
N PRO A 190 -18.21 -4.44 5.63
CA PRO A 190 -18.76 -4.45 4.29
C PRO A 190 -17.86 -5.24 3.31
N SER A 191 -18.47 -6.07 2.46
CA SER A 191 -17.74 -6.84 1.43
C SER A 191 -16.83 -5.95 0.57
N SER A 192 -17.23 -4.71 0.32
CA SER A 192 -16.42 -3.72 -0.39
C SER A 192 -15.09 -3.43 0.32
N LEU A 193 -15.10 -3.32 1.65
CA LEU A 193 -13.91 -3.05 2.46
C LEU A 193 -13.01 -4.28 2.56
N LEU A 194 -13.60 -5.46 2.79
CA LEU A 194 -12.85 -6.72 2.79
C LEU A 194 -12.21 -6.99 1.42
N GLY A 195 -12.95 -6.76 0.34
CA GLY A 195 -12.47 -6.83 -1.05
C GLY A 195 -11.27 -5.93 -1.32
N ARG A 196 -11.30 -4.68 -0.86
CA ARG A 196 -10.15 -3.77 -0.96
C ARG A 196 -8.93 -4.27 -0.18
N ARG A 197 -9.13 -4.71 1.06
CA ARG A 197 -8.04 -5.19 1.93
C ARG A 197 -7.37 -6.43 1.35
N LEU A 198 -8.15 -7.42 0.93
CA LEU A 198 -7.63 -8.65 0.32
C LEU A 198 -6.88 -8.33 -0.98
N ALA A 199 -7.46 -7.49 -1.83
CA ALA A 199 -6.86 -7.11 -3.10
C ALA A 199 -5.51 -6.40 -2.88
N ARG A 200 -5.45 -5.37 -2.03
CA ARG A 200 -4.22 -4.61 -1.77
C ARG A 200 -3.10 -5.52 -1.27
N LYS A 201 -3.38 -6.40 -0.30
CA LYS A 201 -2.37 -7.30 0.27
C LYS A 201 -1.91 -8.35 -0.73
N THR A 202 -2.81 -8.98 -1.50
CA THR A 202 -2.44 -9.91 -2.56
C THR A 202 -1.60 -9.24 -3.66
N LEU A 203 -1.95 -8.01 -4.04
CA LEU A 203 -1.22 -7.25 -5.06
C LEU A 203 0.17 -6.82 -4.59
N LEU A 204 0.32 -6.45 -3.31
CA LEU A 204 1.64 -6.16 -2.72
C LEU A 204 2.52 -7.41 -2.69
N ALA A 205 1.96 -8.58 -2.35
CA ALA A 205 2.69 -9.84 -2.43
C ALA A 205 3.10 -10.18 -3.88
N ALA A 206 2.22 -9.94 -4.86
CA ALA A 206 2.56 -10.09 -6.27
C ALA A 206 3.67 -9.11 -6.72
N ALA A 207 3.69 -7.88 -6.21
CA ALA A 207 4.77 -6.93 -6.46
C ALA A 207 6.11 -7.38 -5.84
N GLY A 208 6.07 -7.97 -4.64
CA GLY A 208 7.23 -8.61 -4.01
C GLY A 208 7.78 -9.79 -4.83
N LEU A 209 6.89 -10.64 -5.35
CA LEU A 209 7.25 -11.71 -6.28
C LEU A 209 7.94 -11.19 -7.54
N VAL A 210 7.42 -10.12 -8.14
CA VAL A 210 8.05 -9.46 -9.30
C VAL A 210 9.43 -8.90 -8.93
N SER A 211 9.56 -8.26 -7.77
CA SER A 211 10.84 -7.71 -7.30
C SER A 211 11.92 -8.80 -7.27
N VAL A 212 11.62 -9.95 -6.67
CA VAL A 212 12.59 -11.06 -6.57
C VAL A 212 12.79 -11.75 -7.92
N HIS A 213 11.71 -12.11 -8.62
CA HIS A 213 11.77 -12.84 -9.89
C HIS A 213 12.55 -12.08 -10.97
N ASP A 214 12.30 -10.78 -11.12
CA ASP A 214 12.94 -9.96 -12.15
C ASP A 214 14.25 -9.30 -11.65
N SER A 215 14.72 -9.61 -10.43
CA SER A 215 15.90 -8.97 -9.81
C SER A 215 15.82 -7.44 -9.84
N THR A 216 14.66 -6.92 -9.46
CA THR A 216 14.31 -5.49 -9.43
C THR A 216 13.70 -5.13 -8.08
N TRP A 217 13.10 -3.95 -7.96
CA TRP A 217 12.32 -3.59 -6.78
C TRP A 217 11.09 -2.78 -7.16
N THR A 218 9.92 -3.20 -6.68
CA THR A 218 8.65 -2.50 -6.88
C THR A 218 7.65 -2.85 -5.77
N THR A 219 6.94 -1.84 -5.27
CA THR A 219 5.73 -2.00 -4.44
C THR A 219 4.47 -1.50 -5.16
N ASP A 220 4.62 -0.92 -6.36
CA ASP A 220 3.51 -0.58 -7.25
C ASP A 220 2.66 -1.82 -7.61
N ARG A 221 1.43 -1.84 -7.07
CA ARG A 221 0.43 -2.90 -7.28
C ARG A 221 0.05 -3.10 -8.76
N ALA A 222 0.01 -2.05 -9.56
CA ALA A 222 -0.35 -2.16 -10.97
C ALA A 222 0.80 -2.78 -11.79
N THR A 223 2.04 -2.42 -11.45
CA THR A 223 3.24 -3.05 -12.01
C THR A 223 3.33 -4.51 -11.60
N GLY A 224 3.15 -4.82 -10.31
CA GLY A 224 3.09 -6.19 -9.78
C GLY A 224 2.01 -7.04 -10.44
N ALA A 225 0.76 -6.55 -10.52
CA ALA A 225 -0.36 -7.25 -11.14
C ALA A 225 -0.11 -7.60 -12.61
N ARG A 226 0.35 -6.61 -13.39
CA ARG A 226 0.62 -6.78 -14.82
C ARG A 226 1.73 -7.81 -15.02
N ARG A 227 2.88 -7.59 -14.36
CA ARG A 227 4.07 -8.40 -14.59
C ARG A 227 3.91 -9.81 -14.04
N TRP A 228 3.35 -9.98 -12.85
CA TRP A 228 3.07 -11.32 -12.31
C TRP A 228 2.00 -12.06 -13.12
N GLY A 229 1.02 -11.35 -13.69
CA GLY A 229 0.06 -11.96 -14.62
C GLY A 229 0.66 -12.42 -15.95
N GLU A 230 1.83 -11.90 -16.35
CA GLU A 230 2.60 -12.44 -17.49
C GLU A 230 3.37 -13.71 -17.11
N VAL A 231 3.79 -13.82 -15.84
CA VAL A 231 4.51 -14.98 -15.29
C VAL A 231 3.55 -16.15 -15.01
N ASP A 232 2.49 -15.89 -14.25
CA ASP A 232 1.40 -16.85 -14.02
C ASP A 232 0.14 -16.37 -14.75
N THR A 233 0.00 -16.82 -16.00
CA THR A 233 -1.13 -16.47 -16.85
C THR A 233 -2.48 -16.95 -16.31
N VAL A 234 -2.50 -17.93 -15.39
CA VAL A 234 -3.73 -18.44 -14.78
C VAL A 234 -4.39 -17.37 -13.90
N VAL A 235 -3.60 -16.49 -13.27
CA VAL A 235 -4.12 -15.45 -12.37
C VAL A 235 -4.23 -14.08 -13.04
N ALA A 236 -3.82 -13.91 -14.29
CA ALA A 236 -3.74 -12.60 -14.95
C ALA A 236 -5.03 -11.78 -14.90
N ASP A 237 -6.17 -12.39 -15.26
CA ASP A 237 -7.48 -11.72 -15.25
C ASP A 237 -7.94 -11.40 -13.82
N ASP A 238 -7.68 -12.32 -12.89
CA ASP A 238 -8.02 -12.14 -11.49
C ASP A 238 -7.17 -11.03 -10.84
N LEU A 239 -5.89 -10.89 -11.16
CA LEU A 239 -5.04 -9.80 -10.68
C LEU A 239 -5.51 -8.43 -11.19
N ARG A 240 -5.99 -8.35 -12.44
CA ARG A 240 -6.59 -7.11 -12.98
C ARG A 240 -7.89 -6.77 -12.24
N LEU A 241 -8.69 -7.76 -11.90
CA LEU A 241 -9.88 -7.55 -11.07
C LEU A 241 -9.53 -7.06 -9.67
N LEU A 242 -8.55 -7.69 -9.01
CA LEU A 242 -8.07 -7.25 -7.70
C LEU A 242 -7.57 -5.81 -7.76
N LEU A 243 -6.85 -5.43 -8.82
CA LEU A 243 -6.40 -4.04 -9.00
C LEU A 243 -7.58 -3.07 -9.05
N ALA A 244 -8.63 -3.39 -9.81
CA ALA A 244 -9.85 -2.58 -9.86
C ALA A 244 -10.54 -2.45 -8.48
N TRP A 245 -10.50 -3.50 -7.65
CA TRP A 245 -10.99 -3.41 -6.27
C TRP A 245 -10.11 -2.51 -5.41
N ALA A 246 -8.79 -2.67 -5.47
CA ALA A 246 -7.83 -1.92 -4.67
C ALA A 246 -7.92 -0.40 -4.91
N ASP A 247 -8.13 -0.01 -6.18
CA ASP A 247 -8.24 1.38 -6.62
C ASP A 247 -9.65 1.96 -6.43
N GLY A 248 -10.65 1.09 -6.19
CA GLY A 248 -12.05 1.47 -6.00
C GLY A 248 -12.84 1.66 -7.29
N ASP A 249 -12.28 1.26 -8.43
CA ASP A 249 -12.94 1.26 -9.73
C ASP A 249 -14.03 0.18 -9.84
N ALA A 250 -13.93 -0.86 -9.02
CA ALA A 250 -14.96 -1.88 -8.85
C ALA A 250 -15.15 -2.21 -7.37
N THR A 251 -16.37 -2.62 -7.01
CA THR A 251 -16.72 -3.01 -5.65
C THR A 251 -16.95 -4.51 -5.57
N ALA A 252 -16.26 -5.19 -4.67
CA ALA A 252 -16.41 -6.64 -4.47
C ALA A 252 -17.76 -6.98 -3.84
N SER A 253 -18.50 -7.91 -4.46
CA SER A 253 -19.63 -8.57 -3.80
C SER A 253 -19.14 -9.73 -2.91
N THR A 254 -20.01 -10.23 -2.01
CA THR A 254 -19.70 -11.43 -1.22
C THR A 254 -19.39 -12.64 -2.09
N THR A 255 -20.12 -12.81 -3.21
CA THR A 255 -19.88 -13.87 -4.18
C THR A 255 -18.51 -13.74 -4.82
N ASP A 256 -18.07 -12.52 -5.14
CA ASP A 256 -16.74 -12.31 -5.70
C ASP A 256 -15.62 -12.63 -4.72
N ILE A 257 -15.78 -12.25 -3.45
CA ILE A 257 -14.82 -12.57 -2.38
C ILE A 257 -14.68 -14.08 -2.22
N LEU A 258 -15.81 -14.80 -2.15
CA LEU A 258 -15.81 -16.26 -2.10
C LEU A 258 -15.08 -16.87 -3.31
N ARG A 259 -15.30 -16.31 -4.50
CA ARG A 259 -14.65 -16.77 -5.73
C ARG A 259 -13.14 -16.57 -5.70
N VAL A 260 -12.62 -15.44 -5.21
CA VAL A 260 -11.15 -15.19 -5.20
C VAL A 260 -10.41 -15.90 -4.06
N LEU A 261 -11.12 -16.26 -2.97
CA LEU A 261 -10.56 -17.02 -1.83
C LEU A 261 -10.65 -18.54 -1.99
N ALA A 262 -11.41 -19.03 -2.97
CA ALA A 262 -11.58 -20.46 -3.21
C ALA A 262 -10.24 -21.15 -3.56
N PRO A 263 -10.15 -22.49 -3.42
CA PRO A 263 -8.92 -23.21 -3.71
C PRO A 263 -8.38 -22.98 -5.13
N GLY A 264 -7.07 -22.75 -5.26
CA GLY A 264 -6.40 -22.51 -6.54
C GLY A 264 -6.74 -21.17 -7.21
N ARG A 265 -7.35 -20.23 -6.46
CA ARG A 265 -7.71 -18.88 -6.93
C ARG A 265 -6.61 -17.87 -6.55
N PRO A 266 -6.67 -16.60 -7.02
CA PRO A 266 -5.48 -15.77 -7.16
C PRO A 266 -4.79 -15.52 -5.82
N VAL A 267 -5.56 -15.41 -4.72
CA VAL A 267 -4.99 -15.17 -3.39
C VAL A 267 -4.15 -16.35 -2.93
N GLN A 268 -4.65 -17.58 -3.10
CA GLN A 268 -3.90 -18.79 -2.76
C GLN A 268 -2.70 -18.99 -3.69
N ARG A 269 -2.87 -18.83 -5.00
CA ARG A 269 -1.77 -19.01 -5.96
C ARG A 269 -0.63 -18.02 -5.72
N VAL A 270 -0.96 -16.76 -5.41
CA VAL A 270 0.05 -15.77 -5.03
C VAL A 270 0.73 -16.16 -3.72
N ALA A 271 -0.01 -16.60 -2.70
CA ALA A 271 0.59 -17.02 -1.44
C ALA A 271 1.50 -18.26 -1.59
N GLU A 272 1.10 -19.25 -2.39
CA GLU A 272 1.89 -20.45 -2.70
C GLU A 272 3.17 -20.10 -3.48
N ALA A 273 3.07 -19.23 -4.48
CA ALA A 273 4.24 -18.73 -5.19
C ALA A 273 5.17 -17.95 -4.25
N PHE A 274 4.62 -17.10 -3.39
CA PHE A 274 5.40 -16.34 -2.41
C PHE A 274 6.15 -17.27 -1.46
N GLN A 275 5.49 -18.31 -0.97
CA GLN A 275 6.12 -19.33 -0.14
C GLN A 275 7.27 -20.05 -0.88
N ALA A 276 7.07 -20.41 -2.15
CA ALA A 276 8.04 -21.15 -2.94
C ALA A 276 9.28 -20.32 -3.31
N GLU A 277 9.10 -19.07 -3.71
CA GLU A 277 10.17 -18.22 -4.26
C GLU A 277 10.88 -17.36 -3.19
N ILE A 278 10.17 -16.97 -2.13
CA ILE A 278 10.65 -15.98 -1.15
C ILE A 278 10.65 -16.53 0.29
N GLY A 279 9.66 -17.36 0.60
CA GLY A 279 9.35 -17.83 1.95
C GLY A 279 8.36 -16.92 2.68
N LEU A 280 7.56 -17.52 3.55
CA LEU A 280 6.59 -16.83 4.42
C LEU A 280 7.24 -16.45 5.75
N TRP A 281 6.59 -15.56 6.51
CA TRP A 281 6.99 -15.29 7.89
C TRP A 281 6.98 -16.58 8.71
N SER A 282 7.97 -16.72 9.58
CA SER A 282 7.96 -17.78 10.58
C SER A 282 6.83 -17.49 11.58
N VAL A 283 5.82 -18.35 11.65
CA VAL A 283 4.77 -18.24 12.66
C VAL A 283 5.41 -18.58 14.01
N SER A 284 5.54 -17.57 14.87
CA SER A 284 5.98 -17.73 16.27
C SER A 284 4.84 -18.23 17.14
#